data_AF-A0A851WNC5-F1
#
_entry.id   AF-A0A851WNC5-F1
#
_cell.length_a   1.000
_cell.length_b   1.000
_cell.length_c   1.000
_cell.angle_alpha   90.00
_cell.angle_beta   90.00
_cell.angle_gamma   90.00
#
_symmetry.space_group_name_H-M   'P 1'
#
loop_
_entity.id
_entity.type
_entity.pdbx_description
1 polymer ?
#
loop_
_entity_poly.entity_id
_entity_poly.type
_entity_poly.pdbx_seq_one_letter_code
_entity_poly.pdbx_strand_id
1 'polypeptide(L)' 'GSASSASSRKYSCATLSPRQLNIRNLVNYEKQQVPTDAIMFITAKGIRICVRANQQWVQTAIRRIDERRAAKRR' A
#
# COMPACT_ATOMS: atom_id res chain seq x y z
N GLY A 1 -5.60 -36.62 -9.71
CA GLY A 1 -5.52 -35.48 -8.79
C GLY A 1 -5.21 -34.23 -9.59
N SER A 2 -6.18 -33.33 -9.73
CA SER A 2 -6.03 -32.13 -10.55
C SER A 2 -5.49 -31.00 -9.67
N ALA A 3 -4.19 -30.74 -9.75
CA ALA A 3 -3.59 -29.56 -9.15
C ALA A 3 -3.98 -28.35 -10.02
N SER A 4 -5.13 -27.76 -9.71
CA SER A 4 -5.49 -26.43 -10.17
C SER A 4 -4.45 -25.46 -9.61
N SER A 5 -3.38 -25.21 -10.37
CA SER A 5 -2.39 -24.18 -10.06
C SER A 5 -3.06 -22.82 -10.22
N ALA A 6 -3.87 -22.45 -9.23
CA ALA A 6 -4.27 -21.07 -9.02
C ALA A 6 -3.01 -20.32 -8.61
N SER A 7 -2.19 -19.96 -9.60
CA SER A 7 -1.15 -18.95 -9.48
C SER A 7 -1.87 -17.60 -9.27
N SER A 8 -2.46 -17.46 -8.08
CA SER A 8 -2.70 -16.15 -7.51
C SER A 8 -1.32 -15.54 -7.37
N ARG A 9 -0.93 -14.68 -8.33
CA ARG A 9 0.23 -13.81 -8.12
C ARG A 9 -0.10 -12.98 -6.88
N LYS A 10 0.30 -13.49 -5.71
CA LYS A 10 0.30 -12.72 -4.47
C LYS A 10 1.27 -11.60 -4.73
N TYR A 11 0.75 -10.42 -5.05
CA TYR A 11 1.53 -9.21 -5.26
C TYR A 11 2.22 -8.87 -3.94
N SER A 12 3.41 -9.40 -3.72
CA SER A 12 4.22 -9.11 -2.54
C SER A 12 5.11 -7.91 -2.82
N CYS A 13 5.35 -7.11 -1.78
CA CYS A 13 6.27 -5.99 -1.85
C CYS A 13 7.73 -6.50 -1.93
N ALA A 14 8.19 -6.90 -3.12
CA ALA A 14 9.57 -7.34 -3.35
C ALA A 14 10.57 -6.16 -3.47
N THR A 15 10.07 -4.95 -3.79
CA THR A 15 10.91 -3.75 -3.96
C THR A 15 10.29 -2.57 -3.23
N LEU A 16 11.10 -1.94 -2.39
CA LEU A 16 10.71 -0.77 -1.60
C LEU A 16 11.24 0.49 -2.30
N SER A 17 10.36 1.45 -2.56
CA SER A 17 10.79 2.73 -3.13
C SER A 17 11.61 3.52 -2.10
N PRO A 18 12.85 3.96 -2.42
CA PRO A 18 13.62 4.85 -1.55
C PRO A 18 13.15 6.31 -1.64
N ARG A 19 12.34 6.64 -2.65
CA ARG A 19 11.85 8.00 -2.89
C ARG A 19 10.58 8.27 -2.10
N GLN A 20 10.53 9.45 -1.49
CA GLN A 20 9.32 9.97 -0.87
C GLN A 20 8.28 10.26 -1.95
N LEU A 21 7.11 9.64 -1.83
CA LEU A 21 6.01 9.84 -2.76
C LEU A 21 5.21 11.08 -2.35
N ASN A 22 4.73 11.85 -3.34
CA ASN A 22 3.82 12.96 -3.06
C ASN A 22 2.48 12.41 -2.54
N ILE A 23 2.21 12.66 -1.26
CA ILE A 23 1.04 12.14 -0.52
C ILE A 23 -0.28 12.54 -1.18
N ARG A 24 -0.35 13.68 -1.88
CA ARG A 24 -1.57 14.13 -2.57
C ARG A 24 -2.06 13.14 -3.63
N ASN A 25 -1.16 12.30 -4.16
CA ASN A 25 -1.44 11.38 -5.26
C ASN A 25 -1.79 9.95 -4.81
N LEU A 26 -1.75 9.65 -3.50
CA LEU A 26 -2.04 8.34 -2.92
C LEU A 26 -3.53 8.27 -2.50
N VAL A 27 -4.24 7.19 -2.87
CA VAL A 27 -5.70 7.05 -2.65
C VAL A 27 -6.10 5.85 -1.78
N ASN A 28 -5.29 4.79 -1.72
CA ASN A 28 -5.55 3.62 -0.89
C ASN A 28 -4.22 2.99 -0.43
N TYR A 29 -4.25 2.06 0.52
CA TYR A 29 -3.11 1.22 0.85
C TYR A 29 -3.50 -0.19 1.34
N GLU A 30 -2.60 -1.15 1.20
CA GLU A 30 -2.70 -2.50 1.74
C GLU A 30 -1.47 -2.80 2.63
N LYS A 31 -1.70 -3.35 3.83
CA LYS A 31 -0.59 -3.81 4.71
C LYS A 31 -0.15 -5.19 4.23
N GLN A 32 1.14 -5.37 3.97
CA GLN A 32 1.68 -6.66 3.54
C GLN A 32 2.64 -7.18 4.62
N GLN A 33 2.33 -8.35 5.19
CA GLN A 33 3.24 -9.12 6.06
C GLN A 33 4.07 -10.08 5.19
N VAL A 34 4.98 -9.51 4.40
CA VAL A 34 6.14 -10.21 3.79
C VAL A 34 7.37 -9.78 4.63
N PRO A 35 8.58 -10.35 4.52
CA PRO A 35 9.60 -10.34 5.61
C PRO A 35 10.14 -8.95 6.03
N THR A 36 9.57 -7.85 5.55
CA THR A 36 9.75 -6.49 6.02
C THR A 36 8.39 -5.80 6.14
N ASP A 37 8.13 -5.14 7.27
CA ASP A 37 6.91 -4.34 7.48
C ASP A 37 6.74 -3.28 6.39
N ALA A 38 5.81 -3.54 5.46
CA ALA A 38 5.61 -2.73 4.27
C ALA A 38 4.14 -2.30 4.11
N ILE A 39 3.99 -1.07 3.62
CA ILE A 39 2.72 -0.46 3.25
C ILE A 39 2.70 -0.31 1.74
N MET A 40 1.69 -0.89 1.08
CA MET A 40 1.49 -0.76 -0.35
C MET A 40 0.47 0.34 -0.61
N PHE A 41 0.88 1.52 -1.08
CA PHE A 41 -0.04 2.55 -1.53
C PHE A 41 -0.56 2.27 -2.94
N ILE A 42 -1.82 2.61 -3.18
CA ILE A 42 -2.47 2.63 -4.49
C ILE A 42 -2.73 4.09 -4.83
N THR A 43 -2.34 4.52 -6.03
CA THR A 43 -2.56 5.87 -6.54
C THR A 43 -3.89 6.01 -7.28
N ALA A 44 -4.35 7.23 -7.54
CA ALA A 44 -5.57 7.48 -8.31
C ALA A 44 -5.57 6.84 -9.70
N LYS A 45 -4.38 6.59 -10.26
CA LYS A 45 -4.17 5.94 -11.56
C LYS A 45 -4.16 4.40 -11.48
N GLY A 46 -4.40 3.81 -10.30
CA GLY A 46 -4.36 2.36 -10.08
C GLY A 46 -2.94 1.78 -9.91
N ILE A 47 -1.90 2.62 -9.86
CA ILE A 47 -0.51 2.16 -9.66
C ILE A 47 -0.30 1.78 -8.20
N ARG A 48 0.31 0.61 -7.96
CA ARG A 48 0.66 0.07 -6.64
C ARG A 48 2.13 0.33 -6.31
N ILE A 49 2.42 0.85 -5.13
CA ILE A 49 3.77 1.21 -4.70
C ILE A 49 4.02 0.76 -3.26
N CYS A 50 5.07 -0.02 -3.03
CA CYS A 50 5.45 -0.51 -1.71
C CYS A 50 6.51 0.36 -1.05
N VAL A 51 6.31 0.67 0.24
CA VAL A 51 7.22 1.46 1.07
C VAL A 51 7.34 0.87 2.48
N ARG A 52 8.40 1.23 3.22
CA ARG A 52 8.60 0.76 4.60
C ARG A 52 7.62 1.43 5.56
N ALA A 53 7.04 0.66 6.47
CA ALA A 53 6.06 1.19 7.44
C ALA A 53 6.65 2.20 8.44
N ASN A 54 7.95 2.12 8.72
CA ASN A 54 8.62 2.88 9.77
C ASN A 54 8.99 4.33 9.41
N GLN A 55 8.67 4.80 8.19
CA GLN A 55 8.96 6.17 7.78
C GLN A 55 7.86 7.14 8.27
N GLN A 56 8.26 8.29 8.84
CA GLN A 56 7.30 9.27 9.39
C GLN A 56 6.26 9.76 8.37
N TRP A 57 6.68 9.96 7.12
CA TRP A 57 5.77 10.39 6.04
C TRP A 57 4.72 9.32 5.69
N VAL A 58 5.06 8.03 5.87
CA VAL A 58 4.14 6.90 5.62
C VAL A 58 3.01 6.90 6.64
N GLN A 59 3.33 7.11 7.92
CA GLN A 59 2.33 7.24 8.98
C GLN A 59 1.41 8.44 8.75
N THR A 60 1.98 9.56 8.28
CA THR A 60 1.20 10.77 7.93
C THR A 60 0.27 10.50 6.74
N ALA A 61 0.74 9.77 5.73
CA ALA A 61 -0.07 9.39 4.57
C ALA A 61 -1.24 8.46 4.95
N ILE A 62 -0.99 7.46 5.80
CA ILE A 62 -2.03 6.56 6.34
C ILE A 62 -3.12 7.38 7.04
N ARG A 63 -2.73 8.22 8.01
CA ARG A 63 -3.67 9.05 8.77
C ARG A 63 -4.56 9.89 7.87
N ARG A 64 -4.00 10.57 6.86
CA ARG A 64 -4.78 11.39 5.94
C ARG A 64 -5.77 10.59 5.09
N ILE A 65 -5.41 9.37 4.69
CA ILE A 65 -6.32 8.50 3.94
C ILE A 65 -7.47 8.05 4.85
N ASP A 66 -7.18 7.71 6.10
CA ASP A 66 -8.20 7.30 7.07
C ASP A 66 -9.15 8.45 7.45
N GLU A 67 -8.65 9.67 7.64
CA GLU A 67 -9.47 10.87 7.86
C GLU A 67 -10.44 11.10 6.69
N ARG A 68 -9.98 10.98 5.44
CA ARG A 68 -10.84 11.11 4.25
C ARG A 68 -11.91 10.01 4.19
N ARG A 69 -11.56 8.78 4.57
CA ARG A 69 -12.53 7.67 4.62
C ARG A 69 -13.59 7.90 5.68
N ALA A 70 -13.20 8.38 6.85
CA ALA A 70 -14.12 8.72 7.92
C ALA A 70 -15.07 9.85 7.52
N ALA A 71 -14.55 10.89 6.86
CA ALA A 71 -15.37 12.00 6.36
C ALA A 71 -16.40 11.56 5.31
N LYS A 72 -16.07 10.58 4.45
CA LYS A 72 -17.00 10.04 3.43
C LYS A 72 -18.07 9.10 4.00
N ARG A 73 -17.88 8.60 5.23
CA ARG A 73 -18.84 7.72 5.92
C ARG A 73 -19.86 8.49 6.78
N ARG A 74 -19.65 9.80 6.97
CA ARG A 74 -20.63 10.73 7.54
C ARG A 74 -21.47 11.31 6.41
#